data_AF-A0A0C9XAU7-F1
#
_entry.id   AF-A0A0C9XAU7-F1
#
_cell.length_a   1.000
_cell.length_b   1.000
_cell.length_c   1.000
_cell.angle_alpha   90.00
_cell.angle_beta   90.00
_cell.angle_gamma   90.00
#
_symmetry.space_group_name_H-M   'P 1'
#
loop_
_entity.id
_entity.type
_entity.pdbx_description
1 polymer ?
#
loop_
_entity_poly.entity_id
_entity_poly.type
_entity_poly.pdbx_seq_one_letter_code
_entity_poly.pdbx_strand_id
1 'polypeptide(L)'
;MGLDLLQIIHNNYGNRTTSDGVIPLMPNPSTRFTGRTEVIAKLKRHFFTNTSDAVRKRKYFLLYGMGGIGKTQICLKFVEEMSDSFSQVFWVDASSTGTIMQALKAIGQSCGLDGSPESVLLWIGSLKENYIMI
;
A
#
# COMPACT_ATOMS: atom_id res chain seq x y z
N MET A 1 28.80 9.90 0.18
CA MET A 1 28.18 9.53 1.46
C MET A 1 26.66 9.45 1.23
N GLY A 2 26.07 8.44 0.63
CA GLY A 2 26.50 7.07 0.38
C GLY A 2 25.56 6.10 1.08
N LEU A 3 24.29 6.06 0.62
CA LEU A 3 23.27 5.01 0.80
C LEU A 3 23.17 4.36 2.19
N ASP A 4 22.19 4.80 2.99
CA ASP A 4 21.55 3.94 4.00
C ASP A 4 20.14 4.45 4.33
N LEU A 5 19.21 3.52 4.59
CA LEU A 5 17.74 3.65 4.79
C LEU A 5 16.86 3.26 3.58
N LEU A 6 16.94 1.98 3.18
CA LEU A 6 15.85 1.28 2.47
C LEU A 6 15.49 -0.08 3.12
N GLN A 7 15.77 -0.25 4.40
CA GLN A 7 15.17 -1.31 5.22
C GLN A 7 14.06 -0.60 6.02
N ILE A 8 12.76 -0.79 5.81
CA ILE A 8 11.99 -2.03 5.69
C ILE A 8 10.77 -1.72 4.80
N ILE A 9 10.83 -2.12 3.53
CA ILE A 9 9.64 -2.49 2.76
C ILE A 9 9.68 -4.02 2.82
N HIS A 10 8.63 -4.71 3.29
CA HIS A 10 8.54 -6.17 3.18
C HIS A 10 8.34 -6.57 1.71
N ASN A 11 9.36 -6.26 0.92
CA ASN A 11 9.58 -6.69 -0.43
C ASN A 11 10.24 -8.07 -0.30
N ASN A 12 9.42 -9.13 -0.39
CA ASN A 12 9.91 -10.45 -0.80
C ASN A 12 10.36 -10.36 -2.28
N TYR A 13 11.42 -9.59 -2.54
CA TYR A 13 12.24 -9.63 -3.75
C TYR A 13 13.36 -10.67 -3.57
N GLY A 14 13.04 -11.80 -2.96
CA GLY A 14 13.86 -12.99 -2.95
C GLY A 14 13.23 -14.00 -3.90
N ASN A 15 13.93 -14.33 -4.97
CA ASN A 15 13.64 -15.44 -5.87
C ASN A 15 13.09 -16.67 -5.10
N ARG A 16 11.78 -16.85 -5.11
CA ARG A 16 11.16 -18.16 -4.90
C ARG A 16 10.20 -18.39 -6.05
N THR A 17 10.71 -19.13 -7.01
CA THR A 17 9.91 -19.93 -7.94
C THR A 17 8.98 -20.82 -7.11
N THR A 18 7.77 -20.35 -6.86
CA THR A 18 6.64 -21.19 -6.46
C THR A 18 5.46 -20.80 -7.33
N SER A 19 5.02 -21.78 -8.10
CA SER A 19 3.99 -21.77 -9.14
C SER A 19 2.68 -21.06 -8.76
N ASP A 20 2.17 -20.29 -9.72
CA ASP A 20 0.79 -19.82 -9.91
C ASP A 20 0.17 -18.78 -8.97
N GLY A 21 0.96 -17.80 -8.52
CA GLY A 21 0.41 -16.56 -7.99
C GLY A 21 1.24 -15.35 -8.44
N VAL A 22 0.77 -14.64 -9.47
CA VAL A 22 1.34 -13.32 -9.79
C VAL A 22 0.96 -12.39 -8.63
N ILE A 23 1.90 -12.08 -7.75
CA ILE A 23 1.72 -10.98 -6.80
C ILE A 23 1.66 -9.71 -7.65
N PRO A 24 0.59 -8.89 -7.57
CA PRO A 24 0.55 -7.64 -8.29
C PRO A 24 1.72 -6.77 -7.79
N LEU A 25 2.77 -6.68 -8.60
CA LEU A 25 3.95 -5.90 -8.30
C LEU A 25 3.54 -4.44 -8.20
N MET A 26 3.84 -3.80 -7.07
CA MET A 26 3.69 -2.35 -6.96
C MET A 26 4.42 -1.71 -8.15
N PRO A 27 3.72 -0.92 -8.99
CA PRO A 27 4.37 -0.31 -10.14
C PRO A 27 5.47 0.63 -9.66
N ASN A 28 6.57 0.70 -10.41
CA ASN A 28 7.68 1.58 -10.05
C ASN A 28 7.22 3.05 -10.06
N PRO A 29 7.53 3.82 -8.99
CA PRO A 29 7.35 5.27 -9.00
C PRO A 29 8.14 5.89 -10.16
N SER A 30 7.54 6.88 -10.83
CA SER A 30 8.24 7.63 -11.88
C SER A 30 9.25 8.60 -11.26
N THR A 31 10.50 8.53 -11.72
CA THR A 31 11.55 9.52 -11.39
C THR A 31 11.27 10.91 -11.96
N ARG A 32 10.29 11.04 -12.86
CA ARG A 32 9.87 12.29 -13.50
C ARG A 32 8.50 12.76 -13.02
N PHE A 33 8.04 12.30 -11.85
CA PHE A 33 6.80 12.80 -11.26
C PHE A 33 6.92 14.30 -10.97
N THR A 34 6.01 15.10 -11.54
CA THR A 34 6.00 16.56 -11.39
C THR A 34 4.56 17.06 -11.23
N GLY A 35 4.41 18.26 -10.65
CA GLY A 35 3.09 18.82 -10.35
C GLY A 35 2.34 18.01 -9.29
N ARG A 36 1.00 18.18 -9.25
CA ARG A 36 0.09 17.48 -8.32
C ARG A 36 0.41 17.67 -6.82
N THR A 37 1.26 18.64 -6.49
CA THR A 37 1.67 18.99 -5.12
C THR A 37 0.48 19.27 -4.21
N GLU A 38 -0.56 19.95 -4.73
CA GLU A 38 -1.79 20.18 -3.98
C GLU A 38 -2.56 18.91 -3.63
N VAL A 39 -2.58 17.92 -4.55
CA VAL A 39 -3.27 16.64 -4.31
C VAL A 39 -2.51 15.84 -3.26
N ILE A 40 -1.18 15.80 -3.35
CA ILE A 40 -0.32 15.18 -2.35
C ILE A 40 -0.47 15.87 -0.98
N ALA A 41 -0.49 17.20 -0.95
CA ALA A 41 -0.72 17.96 0.29
C ALA A 41 -2.11 17.66 0.90
N LYS A 42 -3.15 17.51 0.07
CA LYS A 42 -4.49 17.09 0.53
C LYS A 42 -4.47 15.68 1.13
N LEU A 43 -3.76 14.73 0.51
CA LEU A 43 -3.57 13.38 1.03
C LEU A 43 -2.85 13.40 2.39
N LYS A 44 -1.70 14.08 2.48
CA LYS A 44 -0.93 14.22 3.73
C LYS A 44 -1.79 14.82 4.83
N ARG A 45 -2.48 15.92 4.52
CA ARG A 45 -3.40 16.56 5.47
C ARG A 45 -4.49 15.59 5.91
N HIS A 46 -5.17 14.89 5.00
CA HIS A 46 -6.24 13.97 5.36
C HIS A 46 -5.76 12.84 6.29
N PHE A 47 -4.67 12.16 5.95
CA PHE A 47 -4.18 11.02 6.72
C PHE A 47 -3.50 11.43 8.03
N PHE A 48 -2.78 12.55 8.07
CA PHE A 48 -1.90 12.92 9.19
C PHE A 48 -2.29 14.18 9.97
N THR A 49 -3.41 14.84 9.67
CA THR A 49 -3.94 15.82 10.64
C THR A 49 -4.42 15.09 11.89
N ASN A 50 -3.85 15.50 13.02
CA ASN A 50 -4.25 15.09 14.36
C ASN A 50 -5.66 15.60 14.64
N THR A 51 -6.68 14.78 14.35
CA THR A 51 -7.91 14.90 15.11
C THR A 51 -7.62 14.31 16.48
N SER A 52 -7.94 15.06 17.54
CA SER A 52 -7.88 14.64 18.94
C SER A 52 -8.90 13.54 19.26
N ASP A 53 -9.15 12.64 18.31
CA ASP A 53 -10.04 11.52 18.46
C ASP A 53 -9.34 10.48 19.32
N ALA A 54 -9.93 10.19 20.47
CA ALA A 54 -9.48 9.14 21.39
C ALA A 54 -9.47 7.73 20.74
N VAL A 55 -10.00 7.59 19.52
CA VAL A 55 -10.05 6.34 18.75
C VAL A 55 -9.43 6.56 17.37
N ARG A 56 -8.34 5.85 17.07
CA ARG A 56 -7.77 5.78 15.70
C ARG A 56 -8.82 5.17 14.76
N LYS A 57 -9.47 6.00 13.95
CA LYS A 57 -10.41 5.56 12.89
C LYS A 57 -9.65 5.26 11.60
N ARG A 58 -10.10 4.25 10.86
CA ARG A 58 -9.64 4.01 9.48
C ARG A 58 -10.05 5.20 8.60
N LYS A 59 -9.10 5.72 7.83
CA LYS A 59 -9.29 6.84 6.90
C LYS A 59 -9.31 6.33 5.47
N TYR A 60 -10.12 6.93 4.62
CA TYR A 60 -10.29 6.54 3.21
C TYR A 60 -10.19 7.77 2.32
N PHE A 61 -9.48 7.65 1.20
CA PHE A 61 -9.33 8.73 0.23
C PHE A 61 -9.56 8.18 -1.19
N LEU A 62 -10.54 8.75 -1.89
CA LEU A 62 -10.87 8.35 -3.26
C LEU A 62 -10.18 9.26 -4.28
N LEU A 63 -9.30 8.68 -5.10
CA LEU A 63 -8.76 9.34 -6.29
C LEU A 63 -9.56 8.89 -7.53
N TYR A 64 -10.22 9.84 -8.19
CA TYR A 64 -11.00 9.59 -9.40
C TYR A 64 -10.63 10.56 -10.53
N GLY A 65 -10.96 10.20 -11.77
CA GLY A 65 -10.63 10.98 -12.96
C GLY A 65 -10.37 10.10 -14.18
N MET A 66 -10.17 10.72 -15.34
CA MET A 66 -9.95 10.03 -16.62
C MET A 66 -8.81 9.00 -16.57
N GLY A 67 -8.86 8.00 -17.44
CA GLY A 67 -7.75 7.07 -17.67
C GLY A 67 -6.45 7.83 -18.01
N GLY A 68 -5.30 7.34 -17.56
CA GLY A 68 -4.00 7.95 -17.85
C GLY A 68 -3.68 9.25 -17.09
N ILE A 69 -4.60 9.83 -16.30
CA ILE A 69 -4.37 11.12 -15.59
C ILE A 69 -3.33 11.05 -14.46
N GLY A 70 -2.78 9.88 -14.17
CA GLY A 70 -1.71 9.69 -13.19
C GLY A 70 -2.17 9.33 -11.76
N LYS A 71 -3.39 8.83 -11.56
CA LYS A 71 -3.91 8.44 -10.22
C LYS A 71 -2.99 7.47 -9.49
N THR A 72 -2.59 6.38 -10.16
CA THR A 72 -1.64 5.39 -9.63
C THR A 72 -0.32 6.05 -9.25
N GLN A 73 0.22 6.93 -10.10
CA GLN A 73 1.47 7.65 -9.83
C GLN A 73 1.36 8.62 -8.65
N ILE A 74 0.18 9.22 -8.41
CA ILE A 74 -0.08 10.02 -7.20
C ILE A 74 -0.01 9.15 -5.94
N CYS A 75 -0.60 7.95 -5.96
CA CYS A 75 -0.49 7.01 -4.82
C CYS A 75 0.96 6.60 -4.57
N LEU A 76 1.69 6.23 -5.61
CA LEU A 76 3.10 5.85 -5.51
C LEU A 76 3.94 6.99 -4.93
N LYS A 77 3.73 8.22 -5.43
CA LYS A 77 4.44 9.39 -4.92
C LYS A 77 4.10 9.69 -3.46
N PHE A 78 2.84 9.54 -3.07
CA PHE A 78 2.41 9.74 -1.69
C PHE A 78 3.06 8.72 -0.74
N VAL A 79 3.12 7.43 -1.13
CA VAL A 79 3.81 6.39 -0.34
C VAL A 79 5.30 6.67 -0.27
N GLU A 80 5.94 7.06 -1.38
CA GLU A 80 7.35 7.43 -1.40
C GLU A 80 7.64 8.60 -0.43
N GLU A 81 6.83 9.65 -0.45
CA GLU A 81 7.02 10.82 0.43
C GLU A 81 6.65 10.57 1.90
N MET A 82 5.96 9.46 2.20
CA MET A 82 5.48 9.10 3.54
C MET A 82 5.99 7.72 3.97
N SER A 83 7.11 7.25 3.41
CA SER A 83 7.65 5.90 3.64
C SER A 83 7.79 5.59 5.13
N ASP A 84 8.29 6.54 5.90
CA ASP A 84 8.57 6.37 7.34
C ASP A 84 7.29 6.40 8.20
N SER A 85 6.15 6.71 7.59
CA SER A 85 4.86 6.81 8.28
C SER A 85 4.03 5.53 8.23
N PHE A 86 4.43 4.56 7.41
CA PHE A 86 3.72 3.29 7.22
C PHE A 86 4.65 2.11 7.46
N SER A 87 4.26 1.22 8.37
CA SER A 87 4.94 -0.06 8.58
C SER A 87 4.75 -1.02 7.41
N GLN A 88 3.62 -0.90 6.71
CA GLN A 88 3.22 -1.81 5.64
C GLN A 88 2.44 -1.07 4.55
N VAL A 89 2.67 -1.47 3.30
CA VAL A 89 1.97 -1.00 2.11
C VAL A 89 1.36 -2.22 1.44
N PHE A 90 0.02 -2.30 1.44
CA PHE A 90 -0.71 -3.36 0.73
C PHE A 90 -1.15 -2.84 -0.62
N TRP A 91 -0.68 -3.48 -1.69
CA TRP A 91 -1.11 -3.18 -3.06
C TRP A 91 -2.12 -4.24 -3.51
N VAL A 92 -3.38 -3.84 -3.72
CA VAL A 92 -4.48 -4.77 -4.02
C VAL A 92 -5.10 -4.39 -5.36
N ASP A 93 -4.97 -5.27 -6.35
CA ASP A 93 -5.76 -5.17 -7.56
C ASP A 93 -7.22 -5.56 -7.27
N ALA A 94 -8.07 -4.54 -7.09
CA ALA A 94 -9.49 -4.69 -6.84
C ALA A 94 -10.36 -4.71 -8.12
N SER A 95 -9.78 -5.01 -9.29
CA SER A 95 -10.53 -5.07 -10.56
C SER A 95 -11.54 -6.22 -10.65
N SER A 96 -11.34 -7.30 -9.87
CA SER A 96 -12.27 -8.42 -9.78
C SER A 96 -12.20 -9.10 -8.41
N THR A 97 -13.21 -9.90 -8.07
CA THR A 97 -13.15 -10.76 -6.86
C THR A 97 -11.94 -11.70 -6.91
N GLY A 98 -11.59 -12.24 -8.08
CA GLY A 98 -10.45 -13.15 -8.23
C GLY A 98 -9.11 -12.49 -7.92
N THR A 99 -8.90 -11.26 -8.39
CA THR A 99 -7.66 -10.51 -8.12
C THR A 99 -7.55 -10.07 -6.66
N ILE A 100 -8.67 -9.75 -6.00
CA ILE A 100 -8.71 -9.48 -4.55
C ILE A 100 -8.33 -10.75 -3.77
N MET A 101 -8.92 -11.90 -4.09
CA MET A 101 -8.60 -13.17 -3.43
C MET A 101 -7.14 -13.56 -3.62
N GLN A 102 -6.60 -13.36 -4.82
CA GLN A 102 -5.18 -13.59 -5.11
C GLN A 102 -4.27 -12.68 -4.28
N ALA A 103 -4.60 -11.39 -4.16
CA ALA A 103 -3.85 -10.44 -3.34
C ALA A 103 -3.89 -10.82 -1.85
N LEU A 104 -5.06 -11.16 -1.30
CA LEU A 104 -5.19 -11.60 0.09
C LEU A 104 -4.39 -12.89 0.35
N LYS A 105 -4.47 -13.87 -0.56
CA LYS A 105 -3.68 -15.10 -0.47
C LYS A 105 -2.18 -14.81 -0.44
N ALA A 106 -1.71 -13.91 -1.31
CA ALA A 106 -0.31 -13.51 -1.35
C ALA A 106 0.14 -12.84 -0.03
N ILE A 107 -0.68 -11.93 0.52
CA ILE A 107 -0.44 -11.31 1.83
C ILE A 107 -0.35 -12.41 2.91
N GLY A 108 -1.32 -13.31 2.98
CA GLY A 108 -1.34 -14.41 3.95
C GLY A 108 -0.09 -15.29 3.89
N GLN A 109 0.34 -15.67 2.69
CA GLN A 109 1.56 -16.46 2.49
C GLN A 109 2.82 -15.72 2.99
N SER A 110 2.93 -14.42 2.72
CA SER A 110 4.05 -13.60 3.18
C SER A 110 4.10 -13.42 4.70
N CYS A 111 2.94 -13.54 5.37
CA CYS A 111 2.81 -13.38 6.82
C CYS A 111 2.74 -14.72 7.57
N GLY A 112 2.86 -15.86 6.86
CA GLY A 112 2.80 -17.19 7.46
C GLY A 112 1.40 -17.61 7.94
N LEU A 113 0.35 -17.04 7.35
CA LEU A 113 -1.04 -17.40 7.63
C LEU A 113 -1.50 -18.58 6.75
N ASP A 114 -2.62 -19.19 7.10
CA ASP A 114 -3.26 -20.30 6.37
C ASP A 114 -3.75 -19.95 4.94
N GLY A 115 -3.56 -18.69 4.52
CA GLY A 115 -3.93 -18.19 3.20
C GLY A 115 -5.43 -17.97 3.02
N SER A 116 -6.25 -18.19 4.05
CA SER A 116 -7.68 -17.89 4.01
C SER A 116 -7.90 -16.37 4.03
N PRO A 117 -8.82 -15.83 3.20
CA PRO A 117 -9.16 -14.42 3.20
C PRO A 117 -9.54 -13.89 4.58
N GLU A 118 -10.27 -14.68 5.36
CA GLU A 118 -10.75 -14.33 6.69
C GLU A 118 -9.59 -14.14 7.67
N SER A 119 -8.66 -15.11 7.75
CA SER A 119 -7.47 -14.99 8.60
C SER A 119 -6.62 -13.78 8.22
N VAL A 120 -6.47 -13.50 6.92
CA VAL A 120 -5.71 -12.34 6.43
C VAL A 120 -6.39 -11.03 6.83
N LEU A 121 -7.70 -10.91 6.63
CA LEU A 121 -8.45 -9.69 6.97
C LEU A 121 -8.47 -9.44 8.49
N LEU A 122 -8.63 -10.50 9.29
CA LEU A 122 -8.52 -10.43 10.74
C LEU A 122 -7.13 -9.97 11.17
N TRP A 123 -6.08 -10.52 10.56
CA TRP A 123 -4.71 -10.12 10.83
C TRP A 123 -4.45 -8.66 10.46
N ILE A 124 -4.83 -8.20 9.27
CA ILE A 124 -4.73 -6.78 8.87
C ILE A 124 -5.49 -5.89 9.87
N GLY A 125 -6.68 -6.32 10.30
CA GLY A 125 -7.48 -5.60 11.28
C GLY A 125 -6.87 -5.54 12.69
N SER A 126 -5.96 -6.46 13.02
CA SER A 126 -5.28 -6.51 14.32
C SER A 126 -4.04 -5.63 14.41
N LEU A 127 -3.51 -5.15 13.27
CA LEU A 127 -2.30 -4.32 13.19
C LEU A 127 -2.44 -3.05 14.04
N LYS A 128 -1.42 -2.78 14.87
CA LYS A 128 -1.35 -1.58 15.74
C LYS A 128 -0.59 -0.44 15.08
N GLU A 129 0.38 -0.79 14.24
CA GLU A 129 1.16 0.15 13.45
C GLU A 129 0.35 0.68 12.27
N ASN A 130 0.69 1.89 11.84
CA ASN A 130 0.06 2.48 10.67
C ASN A 130 0.41 1.66 9.43
N TYR A 131 -0.61 1.34 8.63
CA TYR A 131 -0.47 0.72 7.33
C TYR A 131 -1.28 1.50 6.31
N ILE A 132 -0.96 1.34 5.03
CA ILE A 132 -1.74 1.86 3.92
C ILE A 132 -2.12 0.71 2.98
N MET A 133 -3.31 0.81 2.41
CA MET A 133 -3.81 -0.10 1.39
C MET A 133 -4.22 0.72 0.17
N ILE A 134 -3.73 0.31 -1.00
CA ILE A 134 -3.97 0.97 -2.29
C ILE A 134 -4.61 -0.03 -3.25
#